data_AF-A0A3A8AAM4-F1
#
_entry.id   AF-A0A3A8AAM4-F1
#
_cell.length_a   1.000
_cell.length_b   1.000
_cell.length_c   1.000
_cell.angle_alpha   90.00
_cell.angle_beta   90.00
_cell.angle_gamma   90.00
#
_symmetry.space_group_name_H-M   'P 1'
#
loop_
_entity.id
_entity.type
_entity.pdbx_description
1 polymer ?
#
loop_
_entity_poly.entity_id
_entity_poly.type
_entity_poly.pdbx_seq_one_letter_code
_entity_poly.pdbx_strand_id
1 'polypeptide(L)'
;MAAVTGCTQTAGTSAEIASTAVDFQVNSVSVSPLTLDNICTRLGGRGAPPTLTIRHSPVAGVPIRIRMWDQISNGTTFEHRRTRVTSDGSGTTVVNHRFLPPCNTTGNTVSSYRFDVTADGNTTTTVWGGYDSRSRSIR
;
A
#
# COMPACT_ATOMS: atom_id res chain seq x y z
N MET A 1 69.54 -25.81 -15.22
CA MET A 1 69.03 -24.43 -15.04
C MET A 1 67.73 -24.37 -15.86
N ALA A 2 66.54 -24.14 -15.34
CA ALA A 2 66.12 -23.22 -14.28
C ALA A 2 65.02 -23.82 -13.37
N ALA A 3 64.96 -23.29 -12.14
CA ALA A 3 63.78 -23.27 -11.26
C ALA A 3 62.75 -22.25 -11.84
N VAL A 4 61.51 -22.04 -11.40
CA VAL A 4 60.96 -21.81 -10.05
C VAL A 4 59.41 -21.71 -10.20
N THR A 5 58.63 -22.26 -9.25
CA THR A 5 57.75 -21.53 -8.30
C THR A 5 56.31 -21.28 -8.75
N GLY A 6 55.39 -21.85 -7.95
CA GLY A 6 53.95 -21.59 -8.04
C GLY A 6 53.54 -20.21 -7.54
N CYS A 7 52.36 -19.78 -7.98
CA CYS A 7 51.61 -18.70 -7.35
C CYS A 7 50.34 -19.28 -6.74
N THR A 8 50.36 -19.33 -5.41
CA THR A 8 49.20 -19.36 -4.53
C THR A 8 48.17 -18.32 -4.97
N GLN A 9 46.94 -18.76 -5.23
CA GLN A 9 45.80 -17.85 -5.35
C GLN A 9 45.55 -17.23 -3.98
N THR A 10 45.93 -15.95 -3.85
CA THR A 10 45.53 -15.11 -2.73
C THR A 10 44.01 -15.09 -2.70
N ALA A 11 43.44 -15.70 -1.65
CA ALA A 11 42.05 -15.49 -1.28
C ALA A 11 41.85 -14.00 -1.06
N GLY A 12 41.28 -13.32 -2.06
CA GLY A 12 40.66 -12.03 -1.86
C GLY A 12 39.51 -12.26 -0.90
N THR A 13 39.73 -11.95 0.37
CA THR A 13 38.65 -11.81 1.34
C THR A 13 37.87 -10.59 0.90
N SER A 14 36.96 -10.78 -0.05
CA SER A 14 35.79 -9.93 -0.15
C SER A 14 35.10 -10.10 1.20
N ALA A 15 35.38 -9.18 2.12
CA ALA A 15 34.49 -8.94 3.21
C ALA A 15 33.17 -8.53 2.55
N GLU A 16 32.33 -9.53 2.28
CA GLU A 16 30.90 -9.33 2.21
C GLU A 16 30.57 -8.68 3.54
N ILE A 17 30.47 -7.35 3.52
CA ILE A 17 29.70 -6.65 4.54
C ILE A 17 28.34 -7.30 4.39
N ALA A 18 28.06 -8.29 5.25
CA ALA A 18 26.72 -8.75 5.51
C ALA A 18 26.00 -7.49 5.96
N SER A 19 25.45 -6.77 4.99
CA SER A 19 24.42 -5.79 5.25
C SER A 19 23.37 -6.64 5.93
N THR A 20 23.23 -6.45 7.25
CA THR A 20 22.04 -6.91 7.93
C THR A 20 20.90 -6.26 7.18
N ALA A 21 20.30 -7.01 6.25
CA ALA A 21 19.11 -6.59 5.56
C ALA A 21 18.09 -6.41 6.68
N VAL A 22 17.85 -5.15 7.06
CA VAL A 22 16.84 -4.85 8.05
C VAL A 22 15.52 -5.10 7.33
N ASP A 23 14.89 -6.22 7.66
CA ASP A 23 13.67 -6.68 7.02
C ASP A 23 12.58 -5.60 7.17
N PHE A 24 12.08 -5.11 6.04
CA PHE A 24 11.01 -4.13 6.04
C PHE A 24 9.68 -4.84 6.18
N GLN A 25 8.97 -4.59 7.28
CA GLN A 25 7.67 -5.19 7.52
C GLN A 25 6.61 -4.12 7.69
N VAL A 26 5.45 -4.32 7.07
CA VAL A 26 4.24 -3.54 7.35
C VAL A 26 3.55 -4.19 8.54
N ASN A 27 3.53 -3.49 9.67
CA ASN A 27 2.98 -3.97 10.92
C ASN A 27 1.45 -3.80 10.97
N SER A 28 0.96 -2.65 10.50
CA SER A 28 -0.46 -2.38 10.40
C SER A 28 -0.77 -1.25 9.42
N VAL A 29 -1.97 -1.29 8.88
CA VAL A 29 -2.53 -0.26 8.02
C VAL A 29 -3.89 0.12 8.56
N SER A 30 -4.03 1.37 8.99
CA SER A 30 -5.33 1.94 9.35
C SER A 30 -5.71 3.05 8.37
N VAL A 31 -7.02 3.25 8.22
CA VAL A 31 -7.60 4.27 7.33
C VAL A 31 -8.57 5.10 8.16
N SER A 32 -8.60 6.41 7.94
CA SER A 32 -9.64 7.29 8.48
C SER A 32 -11.03 6.72 8.17
N PRO A 33 -12.03 6.83 9.06
CA PRO A 33 -13.36 6.29 8.81
C PRO A 33 -13.93 6.69 7.45
N LEU A 34 -14.63 5.77 6.78
CA LEU A 34 -15.38 6.10 5.57
C LEU A 34 -16.59 6.95 5.95
N THR A 35 -16.71 8.13 5.35
CA THR A 35 -17.80 9.08 5.58
C THR A 35 -18.43 9.53 4.26
N LEU A 36 -19.58 10.22 4.32
CA LEU A 36 -20.24 10.72 3.12
C LEU A 36 -19.36 11.72 2.37
N ASP A 37 -18.51 12.49 3.06
CA ASP A 37 -17.59 13.41 2.42
C ASP A 37 -16.60 12.72 1.48
N ASN A 38 -16.27 11.44 1.72
CA ASN A 38 -15.37 10.68 0.86
C ASN A 38 -16.04 10.22 -0.44
N ILE A 39 -17.37 10.13 -0.47
CA ILE A 39 -18.13 9.68 -1.64
C ILE A 39 -18.08 10.74 -2.75
N CYS A 40 -18.24 10.35 -4.01
CA CYS A 40 -18.26 11.29 -5.13
C CYS A 40 -19.46 12.27 -5.03
N THR A 41 -19.29 13.44 -5.65
CA THR A 41 -20.30 14.51 -5.65
C THR A 41 -21.65 14.09 -6.23
N ARG A 42 -21.65 13.17 -7.20
CA ARG A 42 -22.87 12.64 -7.82
C ARG A 42 -23.79 11.89 -6.84
N LEU A 43 -23.22 11.38 -5.74
CA LEU A 43 -23.93 10.64 -4.71
C LEU A 43 -24.09 11.46 -3.41
N GLY A 44 -23.81 12.77 -3.45
CA GLY A 44 -23.98 13.68 -2.32
C GLY A 44 -22.73 13.86 -1.44
N GLY A 45 -21.59 13.30 -1.82
CA GLY A 45 -20.33 13.49 -1.12
C GLY A 45 -19.48 14.66 -1.66
N ARG A 46 -18.21 14.73 -1.22
CA ARG A 46 -17.25 15.77 -1.64
C ARG A 46 -16.02 15.21 -2.37
N GLY A 47 -15.89 13.88 -2.43
CA GLY A 47 -14.72 13.20 -2.93
C GLY A 47 -13.46 13.49 -2.10
N ALA A 48 -13.63 13.69 -0.79
CA ALA A 48 -12.53 13.94 0.13
C ALA A 48 -11.58 12.71 0.19
N PRO A 49 -10.26 12.90 0.12
CA PRO A 49 -9.31 11.79 0.18
C PRO A 49 -9.30 11.15 1.58
N PRO A 50 -9.13 9.82 1.66
CA PRO A 50 -8.84 9.17 2.93
C PRO A 50 -7.44 9.50 3.42
N THR A 51 -7.24 9.37 4.73
CA THR A 51 -5.91 9.38 5.35
C THR A 51 -5.55 7.95 5.75
N LEU A 52 -4.46 7.42 5.20
CA LEU A 52 -3.90 6.13 5.59
C LEU A 52 -2.75 6.34 6.55
N THR A 53 -2.70 5.54 7.61
CA THR A 53 -1.58 5.46 8.54
C THR A 53 -0.99 4.06 8.46
N ILE A 54 0.24 3.97 7.96
CA ILE A 54 0.95 2.71 7.72
C ILE A 54 2.07 2.62 8.76
N ARG A 55 1.94 1.70 9.72
CA ARG A 55 3.02 1.40 10.67
C ARG A 55 3.91 0.32 10.08
N HIS A 56 5.22 0.53 10.12
CA HIS A 56 6.19 -0.37 9.53
C HIS A 56 7.52 -0.39 10.31
N SER A 57 8.44 -1.28 9.97
CA SER A 57 9.82 -1.27 10.50
C SER A 57 10.46 0.12 10.31
N PRO A 58 11.25 0.65 11.25
CA PRO A 58 11.90 1.97 11.15
C PRO A 58 13.08 1.96 10.18
N VAL A 59 12.80 1.65 8.91
CA VAL A 59 13.75 1.57 7.80
C VAL A 59 13.34 2.59 6.76
N ALA A 60 14.27 3.44 6.35
CA ALA A 60 14.05 4.48 5.36
C ALA A 60 14.32 3.98 3.93
N GLY A 61 13.79 4.67 2.93
CA GLY A 61 14.09 4.41 1.52
C GLY A 61 13.28 3.28 0.89
N VAL A 62 12.41 2.61 1.64
CA VAL A 62 11.60 1.50 1.11
C VAL A 62 10.37 2.06 0.40
N PRO A 63 10.13 1.66 -0.87
CA PRO A 63 8.95 2.09 -1.59
C PRO A 63 7.69 1.36 -1.14
N ILE A 64 6.69 2.14 -0.73
CA ILE A 64 5.36 1.65 -0.36
C ILE A 64 4.40 2.03 -1.49
N ARG A 65 3.81 1.02 -2.14
CA ARG A 65 2.80 1.20 -3.18
C ARG A 65 1.43 1.00 -2.55
N ILE A 66 0.52 1.93 -2.81
CA ILE A 66 -0.86 1.87 -2.31
C ILE A 66 -1.81 1.82 -3.49
N ARG A 67 -2.72 0.86 -3.50
CA ARG A 67 -3.81 0.74 -4.48
C ARG A 67 -5.13 0.79 -3.75
N MET A 68 -6.03 1.67 -4.19
CA MET A 68 -7.43 1.63 -3.75
C MET A 68 -8.25 0.85 -4.78
N TRP A 69 -9.13 -0.01 -4.32
CA TRP A 69 -10.05 -0.76 -5.17
C TRP A 69 -11.34 -1.10 -4.42
N ASP A 70 -12.38 -1.51 -5.12
CA ASP A 70 -13.58 -2.04 -4.50
C ASP A 70 -13.95 -3.42 -5.05
N GLN A 71 -14.60 -4.21 -4.19
CA GLN A 71 -15.28 -5.43 -4.56
C GLN A 71 -16.78 -5.15 -4.57
N ILE A 72 -17.40 -5.27 -5.74
CA ILE A 72 -18.82 -5.01 -5.93
C ILE A 72 -19.58 -6.32 -5.73
N SER A 73 -20.74 -6.28 -5.09
CA SER A 73 -21.56 -7.47 -4.75
C SER A 73 -21.98 -8.30 -5.97
N ASN A 74 -21.85 -7.77 -7.19
CA ASN A 74 -22.06 -8.51 -8.45
C ASN A 74 -20.83 -9.31 -8.91
N GLY A 75 -19.76 -9.36 -8.10
CA GLY A 75 -18.51 -10.08 -8.38
C GLY A 75 -17.45 -9.26 -9.13
N THR A 76 -17.77 -8.05 -9.60
CA THR A 76 -16.80 -7.20 -10.29
C THR A 76 -15.90 -6.45 -9.31
N THR A 77 -14.75 -5.99 -9.80
CA THR A 77 -13.86 -5.10 -9.04
C THR A 77 -13.57 -3.85 -9.85
N PHE A 78 -13.42 -2.71 -9.18
CA PHE A 78 -13.00 -1.47 -9.82
C PHE A 78 -11.78 -0.87 -9.10
N GLU A 79 -10.81 -0.39 -9.87
CA GLU A 79 -9.61 0.24 -9.32
C GLU A 79 -9.78 1.76 -9.21
N HIS A 80 -9.60 2.27 -8.00
CA HIS A 80 -9.74 3.68 -7.64
C HIS A 80 -8.42 4.47 -7.73
N ARG A 81 -7.48 3.99 -8.57
CA ARG A 81 -6.07 4.45 -8.73
C ARG A 81 -5.11 3.96 -7.66
N ARG A 82 -3.83 4.28 -7.89
CA ARG A 82 -2.68 3.89 -7.09
C ARG A 82 -1.78 5.11 -6.83
N THR A 83 -1.01 5.03 -5.75
CA THR A 83 0.07 5.98 -5.44
C THR A 83 1.28 5.24 -4.88
N ARG A 84 2.41 5.94 -4.78
CA ARG A 84 3.65 5.45 -4.19
C ARG A 84 4.23 6.51 -3.28
N VAL A 85 4.72 6.08 -2.12
CA VAL A 85 5.50 6.88 -1.18
C VAL A 85 6.76 6.12 -0.80
N THR A 86 7.70 6.79 -0.15
CA THR A 86 8.94 6.20 0.36
C THR A 86 8.96 6.33 1.87
N SER A 87 9.32 5.27 2.59
CA SER A 87 9.46 5.31 4.04
C SER A 87 10.58 6.27 4.47
N ASP A 88 10.37 7.00 5.56
CA ASP A 88 11.33 7.97 6.10
C ASP A 88 12.19 7.41 7.26
N GLY A 89 11.94 6.17 7.67
CA GLY A 89 12.61 5.52 8.80
C GLY A 89 12.00 5.80 10.17
N SER A 90 10.94 6.60 10.27
CA SER A 90 10.23 6.86 11.54
C SER A 90 9.43 5.65 12.06
N GLY A 91 9.23 4.65 11.20
CA GLY A 91 8.35 3.51 11.46
C GLY A 91 6.86 3.82 11.24
N THR A 92 6.52 5.00 10.73
CA THR A 92 5.15 5.35 10.35
C THR A 92 5.14 6.21 9.08
N THR A 93 4.32 5.83 8.11
CA THR A 93 4.07 6.62 6.91
C THR A 93 2.59 7.03 6.88
N VAL A 94 2.32 8.34 6.82
CA VAL A 94 0.96 8.87 6.65
C VAL A 94 0.76 9.28 5.19
N VAL A 95 -0.29 8.76 4.57
CA VAL A 95 -0.61 9.01 3.15
C VAL A 95 -1.96 9.69 3.04
N ASN A 96 -1.96 10.91 2.49
CA ASN A 96 -3.16 11.62 2.06
C ASN A 96 -3.10 11.77 0.54
N HIS A 97 -3.73 10.84 -0.18
CA HIS A 97 -3.69 10.80 -1.65
C HIS A 97 -5.11 10.87 -2.22
N ARG A 98 -5.26 11.61 -3.31
CA ARG A 98 -6.55 11.81 -3.98
C ARG A 98 -6.85 10.67 -4.97
N PHE A 99 -7.27 9.54 -4.41
CA PHE A 99 -7.87 8.43 -5.15
C PHE A 99 -9.16 8.85 -5.88
N LEU A 100 -9.60 8.06 -6.86
CA LEU A 100 -10.95 8.22 -7.40
C LEU A 100 -11.96 7.91 -6.29
N PRO A 101 -12.90 8.81 -6.00
CA PRO A 101 -13.84 8.56 -4.90
C PRO A 101 -14.82 7.43 -5.24
N PRO A 102 -15.36 6.74 -4.22
CA PRO A 102 -16.55 5.89 -4.34
C PRO A 102 -17.65 6.56 -5.17
N CYS A 103 -18.00 5.99 -6.32
CA CYS A 103 -19.00 6.57 -7.22
C CYS A 103 -19.90 5.52 -7.88
N ASN A 104 -20.17 4.43 -7.17
CA ASN A 104 -21.03 3.38 -7.69
C ASN A 104 -22.49 3.87 -7.76
N THR A 105 -22.92 4.23 -8.97
CA THR A 105 -24.29 4.67 -9.28
C THR A 105 -25.16 3.54 -9.81
N THR A 106 -24.61 2.32 -9.94
CA THR A 106 -25.30 1.17 -10.50
C THR A 106 -26.17 0.58 -9.40
N GLY A 107 -27.40 1.10 -9.30
CA GLY A 107 -28.33 0.78 -8.22
C GLY A 107 -28.52 -0.72 -8.03
N ASN A 108 -28.58 -1.14 -6.77
CA ASN A 108 -28.67 -2.53 -6.28
C ASN A 108 -27.34 -3.28 -6.12
N THR A 109 -26.24 -2.56 -5.97
CA THR A 109 -24.95 -3.18 -5.59
C THR A 109 -24.35 -2.57 -4.33
N VAL A 110 -23.66 -3.41 -3.56
CA VAL A 110 -22.84 -2.99 -2.42
C VAL A 110 -21.38 -3.05 -2.84
N SER A 111 -20.65 -1.95 -2.67
CA SER A 111 -19.21 -1.88 -2.90
C SER A 111 -18.48 -2.00 -1.55
N SER A 112 -17.49 -2.88 -1.45
CA SER A 112 -16.56 -2.98 -0.32
C SER A 112 -15.22 -2.38 -0.74
N TYR A 113 -14.90 -1.18 -0.23
CA TYR A 113 -13.69 -0.44 -0.56
C TYR A 113 -12.50 -0.94 0.27
N ARG A 114 -11.36 -1.09 -0.39
CA ARG A 114 -10.16 -1.73 0.14
C ARG A 114 -8.91 -0.98 -0.30
N PHE A 115 -7.86 -1.13 0.50
CA PHE A 115 -6.52 -0.68 0.17
C PHE A 115 -5.56 -1.86 0.21
N ASP A 116 -4.83 -2.05 -0.89
CA ASP A 116 -3.63 -2.88 -0.89
C ASP A 116 -2.43 -1.98 -0.62
N VAL A 117 -1.65 -2.32 0.40
CA VAL A 117 -0.38 -1.68 0.73
C VAL A 117 0.72 -2.70 0.46
N THR A 118 1.49 -2.46 -0.58
CA THR A 118 2.60 -3.33 -0.99
C THR A 118 3.93 -2.69 -0.66
N ALA A 119 4.77 -3.36 0.11
CA ALA A 119 6.13 -2.95 0.41
C ALA A 119 7.03 -4.17 0.52
N ASP A 120 8.24 -4.07 -0.01
CA ASP A 120 9.23 -5.16 -0.02
C ASP A 120 8.68 -6.51 -0.52
N GLY A 121 7.86 -6.47 -1.58
CA GLY A 121 7.21 -7.65 -2.16
C GLY A 121 5.99 -8.17 -1.40
N ASN A 122 5.78 -7.76 -0.15
CA ASN A 122 4.65 -8.17 0.69
C ASN A 122 3.46 -7.24 0.51
N THR A 123 2.24 -7.77 0.53
CA THR A 123 1.00 -6.98 0.40
C THR A 123 0.08 -7.19 1.60
N THR A 124 -0.34 -6.08 2.21
CA THR A 124 -1.38 -6.04 3.24
C THR A 124 -2.64 -5.42 2.64
N THR A 125 -3.77 -6.12 2.72
CA THR A 125 -5.07 -5.58 2.30
C THR A 125 -5.90 -5.18 3.52
N THR A 126 -6.34 -3.92 3.57
CA THR A 126 -7.24 -3.40 4.61
C THR A 126 -8.58 -3.01 4.01
N VAL A 127 -9.67 -3.45 4.63
CA VAL A 127 -11.02 -2.97 4.29
C VAL A 127 -11.22 -1.59 4.88
N TRP A 128 -11.63 -0.64 4.05
CA TRP A 128 -11.94 0.73 4.49
C TRP A 128 -13.38 0.86 4.97
N GLY A 129 -14.33 0.27 4.22
CA GLY A 129 -15.75 0.33 4.53
C GLY A 129 -16.59 -0.06 3.32
N GLY A 130 -17.92 -0.06 3.48
CA GLY A 130 -18.84 -0.33 2.39
C GLY A 130 -19.71 0.87 2.01
N TYR A 131 -20.22 0.84 0.77
CA TYR A 131 -21.30 1.73 0.34
C TYR A 131 -22.37 0.93 -0.38
N ASP A 132 -23.61 1.09 0.07
CA ASP A 132 -24.78 0.51 -0.57
C ASP A 132 -25.41 1.54 -1.51
N SER A 133 -25.35 1.28 -2.81
CA SER A 133 -25.91 2.17 -3.85
C SER A 133 -27.44 2.20 -3.85
N ARG A 134 -28.11 1.18 -3.29
CA ARG A 134 -29.57 1.11 -3.19
C ARG A 134 -30.10 1.98 -2.06
N SER A 135 -29.53 1.86 -0.86
CA SER A 135 -29.91 2.67 0.30
C SER A 135 -29.15 4.00 0.40
N ARG A 136 -28.14 4.21 -0.46
CA ARG A 136 -27.23 5.37 -0.43
C ARG A 136 -26.61 5.59 0.94
N SER A 137 -26.14 4.51 1.55
CA SER A 137 -25.65 4.51 2.92
C SER A 137 -24.30 3.82 3.03
N ILE A 138 -23.50 4.28 3.98
CA ILE A 138 -22.25 3.65 4.36
C ILE A 138 -22.57 2.38 5.16
N ARG A 139 -21.73 1.35 5.01
CA ARG A 139 -21.84 0.04 5.68
C ARG A 139 -20.58 -0.24 6.47
#